data_AF-A0A7Y8TJZ5-F1
#
_entry.id   AF-A0A7Y8TJZ5-F1
#
_cell.length_a   1.000
_cell.length_b   1.000
_cell.length_c   1.000
_cell.angle_alpha   90.00
_cell.angle_beta   90.00
_cell.angle_gamma   90.00
#
_symmetry.space_group_name_H-M   'P 1'
#
loop_
_entity.id
_entity.type
_entity.pdbx_description
1 polymer ?
#
loop_
_entity_poly.entity_id
_entity_poly.type
_entity_poly.pdbx_seq_one_letter_code
_entity_poly.pdbx_strand_id
1 'polypeptide(L)' 'MERDIFQSSANLLKGNIWVEALFGLEKENIRVDKSGKLAQTLHPKVFGNKLKHPYITT' A
#
# COMPACT_ATOMS: atom_id res chain seq x y z
N MET A 1 -22.03 -46.77 -10.03
CA MET A 1 -21.94 -45.39 -10.55
C MET A 1 -21.32 -44.55 -9.45
N GLU A 2 -19.98 -44.53 -9.41
CA GLU A 2 -19.25 -43.76 -8.41
C GLU A 2 -19.44 -42.27 -8.72
N ARG A 3 -19.98 -41.53 -7.75
CA ARG A 3 -20.10 -40.08 -7.85
C ARG A 3 -18.74 -39.51 -7.47
N ASP A 4 -18.03 -39.03 -8.49
CA ASP A 4 -16.77 -38.33 -8.32
C ASP A 4 -17.01 -37.04 -7.52
N ILE A 5 -16.51 -37.04 -6.29
CA ILE A 5 -16.63 -35.97 -5.30
C ILE A 5 -15.99 -34.67 -5.82
N PHE A 6 -15.03 -34.80 -6.76
CA PHE A 6 -14.29 -33.68 -7.34
C PHE A 6 -15.01 -32.98 -8.48
N GLN A 7 -16.12 -33.52 -9.00
CA GLN A 7 -16.90 -32.79 -10.01
C GLN A 7 -17.59 -31.52 -9.46
N SER A 8 -17.76 -31.41 -8.13
CA SER A 8 -18.46 -30.26 -7.53
C SER A 8 -17.58 -29.03 -7.28
N SER A 9 -16.25 -29.20 -7.21
CA SER A 9 -15.31 -28.14 -6.81
C SER A 9 -14.71 -27.38 -8.00
N ALA A 10 -14.82 -27.90 -9.22
CA ALA A 10 -14.31 -27.24 -10.43
C ALA A 10 -14.95 -25.86 -10.68
N ASN A 11 -16.21 -25.66 -10.28
CA ASN A 11 -16.91 -24.37 -10.38
C ASN A 11 -16.67 -23.43 -9.18
N LEU A 12 -16.11 -23.93 -8.07
CA LEU A 12 -15.76 -23.11 -6.89
C LEU A 12 -14.39 -22.45 -7.03
N LEU A 13 -13.48 -23.08 -7.78
CA LEU A 13 -12.17 -22.54 -8.10
C LEU A 13 -12.29 -21.66 -9.37
N LYS A 14 -13.10 -20.60 -9.29
CA LYS A 14 -12.91 -19.45 -10.19
C LYS A 14 -11.53 -18.89 -9.87
N GLY A 15 -10.52 -19.33 -10.63
CA GLY A 15 -9.19 -18.75 -10.58
C GLY A 15 -9.34 -17.24 -10.67
N ASN A 16 -8.83 -16.55 -9.65
CA ASN A 16 -8.59 -15.09 -9.48
C ASN A 16 -8.78 -14.63 -8.02
N ILE A 17 -9.39 -15.41 -7.12
CA ILE A 17 -9.55 -15.00 -5.70
C ILE A 17 -8.21 -14.77 -4.98
N TRP A 18 -7.13 -15.40 -5.45
CA TRP A 18 -5.77 -15.26 -4.90
C TRP A 18 -5.14 -13.89 -5.11
N VAL A 19 -5.68 -13.08 -6.03
CA VAL A 19 -5.23 -11.69 -6.25
C VAL A 19 -6.17 -10.67 -5.60
N GLU A 20 -7.27 -11.11 -5.00
CA GLU A 20 -8.18 -10.24 -4.26
C GLU A 20 -7.59 -9.94 -2.87
N ALA A 21 -6.94 -8.79 -2.75
CA ALA A 21 -6.40 -8.30 -1.49
C ALA A 21 -6.41 -6.77 -1.44
N LEU A 22 -6.38 -6.24 -0.21
CA LEU A 22 -6.25 -4.80 0.04
C LEU A 22 -4.78 -4.50 0.34
N PHE A 23 -4.16 -3.65 -0.47
CA PHE A 23 -2.77 -3.27 -0.32
C PHE A 23 -2.65 -1.79 0.05
N GLY A 24 -1.83 -1.50 1.05
CA GLY A 24 -1.34 -0.15 1.35
C GLY A 24 0.10 0.02 0.85
N LEU A 25 0.48 1.25 0.54
CA LEU A 25 1.85 1.59 0.18
C LEU A 25 2.36 2.72 1.08
N GLU A 26 3.57 2.55 1.56
CA GLU A 26 4.32 3.56 2.31
C GLU A 26 5.64 3.84 1.60
N LYS A 27 6.08 5.10 1.63
CA LYS A 27 7.34 5.54 1.02
C LYS A 27 7.99 6.56 1.92
N GLU A 28 9.29 6.37 2.14
CA GLU A 28 10.15 7.34 2.80
C GLU A 28 11.04 8.07 1.79
N ASN A 29 11.31 9.34 2.04
CA ASN A 29 12.31 10.09 1.27
C ASN A 29 12.89 11.24 2.10
N ILE A 30 14.15 11.55 1.84
CA ILE A 30 14.82 12.71 2.44
C ILE A 30 14.50 13.96 1.61
N ARG A 31 14.09 15.06 2.28
CA ARG A 31 13.95 16.37 1.62
C ARG A 31 15.33 16.95 1.33
N VAL A 32 15.53 17.49 0.14
CA VAL A 32 16.80 18.10 -0.30
C VAL A 32 16.60 19.52 -0.83
N ASP A 33 17.66 20.32 -0.82
CA ASP A 33 17.70 21.59 -1.53
C ASP A 33 18.00 21.41 -3.02
N LYS A 34 18.04 22.53 -3.77
CA LYS A 34 18.30 22.53 -5.21
C LYS A 34 19.70 22.02 -5.59
N SER A 35 20.63 21.99 -4.64
CA SER A 35 21.99 21.45 -4.83
C SER A 35 22.08 19.98 -4.41
N GLY A 36 20.97 19.35 -4.03
CA GLY A 36 20.91 17.96 -3.59
C GLY A 36 21.39 17.74 -2.14
N LYS A 37 21.59 18.79 -1.36
CA LYS A 37 21.99 18.66 0.06
C LYS A 37 20.78 18.45 0.94
N LEU A 38 20.98 17.79 2.09
CA LEU A 38 19.94 17.53 3.09
C LEU A 38 19.27 18.84 3.52
N ALA A 39 17.95 18.93 3.37
CA ALA A 39 17.18 20.08 3.81
C ALA A 39 17.24 20.21 5.34
N GLN A 40 17.75 21.34 5.84
CA GLN A 40 17.79 21.68 7.28
C GLN A 40 16.55 22.46 7.74
N THR A 41 15.49 22.49 6.93
CA THR A 41 14.26 23.22 7.23
C THR A 41 13.28 22.35 8.02
N LEU A 42 12.39 22.98 8.78
CA LEU A 42 11.30 22.28 9.47
C LEU A 42 10.30 21.66 8.49
N HIS A 43 9.43 20.77 9.00
CA HIS A 43 8.31 20.20 8.24
C HIS A 43 7.47 21.32 7.60
N PRO A 44 7.16 21.25 6.29
CA PRO A 44 6.42 22.31 5.62
C PRO A 44 5.02 22.52 6.23
N LYS A 45 4.72 23.76 6.64
CA LYS A 45 3.45 24.12 7.31
C LYS A 45 2.20 23.78 6.49
N VAL A 46 2.33 23.76 5.16
CA VAL A 46 1.23 23.43 4.24
C VAL A 46 0.70 22.00 4.43
N PHE A 47 1.51 21.07 4.94
CA PHE A 47 1.10 19.68 5.22
C PHE A 47 0.46 19.50 6.62
N GLY A 48 0.35 20.58 7.41
CA GLY A 48 -0.34 20.55 8.70
C GLY A 48 0.43 19.81 9.79
N ASN A 49 -0.30 19.08 10.65
CA ASN A 49 0.26 18.43 11.82
C ASN A 49 0.83 17.05 11.48
N LYS A 50 2.17 16.94 11.41
CA LYS A 50 2.89 15.69 11.12
C LYS A 50 2.55 14.50 12.03
N LEU A 51 2.03 14.72 13.25
CA LEU A 51 1.67 13.63 14.17
C LEU A 51 0.26 13.06 13.89
N LYS A 52 -0.60 13.80 13.19
CA LYS A 52 -2.01 13.43 12.96
C LYS A 52 -2.38 13.31 11.49
N HIS A 53 -1.50 13.72 10.57
CA HIS A 53 -1.80 13.74 9.15
C HIS A 53 -1.73 12.30 8.57
N PRO A 54 -2.80 11.80 7.92
CA PRO A 54 -2.93 10.37 7.60
C PRO A 54 -2.08 9.89 6.43
N TYR A 55 -1.56 10.79 5.59
CA TYR A 55 -0.85 10.42 4.34
C TYR A 55 0.59 10.96 4.23
N ILE A 56 0.95 11.94 5.07
CA ILE A 56 2.22 12.67 4.99
C ILE A 56 2.67 12.94 6.40
N THR A 57 3.83 12.43 6.77
CA THR A 57 4.47 12.68 8.06
C THR A 57 5.87 13.29 7.84
N THR A 58 6.63 13.47 8.91
CA THR A 58 8.02 14.01 9.03
C THR A 58 8.61 14.84 7.88
#